data_AF-A0A8T7AB52-F1
#
_entry.id   AF-A0A8T7AB52-F1
#
_cell.length_a   1.000
_cell.length_b   1.000
_cell.length_c   1.000
_cell.angle_alpha   90.00
_cell.angle_beta   90.00
_cell.angle_gamma   90.00
#
_symmetry.space_group_name_H-M   'P 1'
#
loop_
_entity.id
_entity.type
_entity.pdbx_description
1 polymer ?
#
loop_
_entity_poly.entity_id
_entity_poly.type
_entity_poly.pdbx_seq_one_letter_code
_entity_poly.pdbx_strand_id
1 'polypeptide(L)'
;MSTIKNLNRREFIALTGRAGGAFIIGSSFTGAALASESPAKLNGDPSSAGNKLGLFVNIDSAGNVEIICHRMEMGQGILTSTPQIVAEELCADWSRVTAVLGNADPRLGNQSTGGSNSIRKHMAHTRQMGAVARDMLEQAAAQIWSVDKSEVKAERHSVIHTSSDRKLTFGELAARAASLPIPDPKTVSLKPKSEFTLIGKDVSLQGLEKIVVGEAVYAQDIQLPGMLIASIERPPVVGGKTKSFDASQALKVKGVVDVIQLKDRSFPVVVYPLSGVAVLATNTWAAIEGRKKLKVTWVDGENQTHNSERYKQD
;
A
#
# COMPACT_ATOMS: atom_id res chain seq x y z
N MET A 1 -64.26 -5.10 14.37
CA MET A 1 -63.78 -5.52 13.04
C MET A 1 -62.27 -5.55 13.08
N SER A 2 -61.67 -6.74 13.05
CA SER A 2 -60.21 -6.90 13.09
C SER A 2 -59.64 -6.70 11.68
N THR A 3 -58.77 -5.71 11.52
CA THR A 3 -58.13 -5.39 10.24
C THR A 3 -57.16 -6.52 9.85
N ILE A 4 -57.49 -7.28 8.82
CA ILE A 4 -56.56 -8.26 8.24
C ILE A 4 -55.54 -7.49 7.39
N LYS A 5 -54.27 -7.48 7.81
CA LYS A 5 -53.15 -6.96 7.02
C LYS A 5 -52.46 -8.11 6.30
N ASN A 6 -52.35 -8.03 4.97
CA ASN A 6 -51.49 -8.92 4.20
C ASN A 6 -50.03 -8.48 4.36
N LEU A 7 -49.25 -9.27 5.09
CA LEU A 7 -47.80 -9.08 5.20
C LEU A 7 -47.10 -9.77 4.02
N ASN A 8 -46.14 -9.09 3.40
CA ASN A 8 -45.30 -9.73 2.41
C ASN A 8 -44.19 -10.57 3.08
N ARG A 9 -43.64 -11.55 2.36
CA ARG A 9 -42.61 -12.48 2.88
C ARG A 9 -41.40 -11.75 3.51
N ARG A 10 -41.02 -10.59 2.98
CA ARG A 10 -39.87 -9.81 3.46
C ARG A 10 -40.16 -9.14 4.79
N GLU A 11 -41.38 -8.63 4.99
CA GLU A 11 -41.84 -8.08 6.26
C GLU A 11 -41.98 -9.16 7.34
N PHE A 12 -42.47 -10.36 7.00
CA PHE A 12 -42.55 -11.48 7.93
C PHE A 12 -41.17 -11.91 8.47
N ILE A 13 -40.16 -12.00 7.61
CA ILE A 13 -38.78 -12.34 8.00
C ILE A 13 -38.16 -11.21 8.83
N ALA A 14 -38.39 -9.95 8.46
CA ALA A 14 -37.88 -8.80 9.22
C ALA A 14 -38.52 -8.69 10.61
N LEU A 15 -39.80 -9.03 10.77
CA LEU A 15 -40.50 -9.01 12.05
C LEU A 15 -40.09 -10.19 12.94
N THR A 16 -39.98 -11.40 12.39
CA THR A 16 -39.59 -12.60 13.16
C THR A 16 -38.11 -12.56 13.56
N GLY A 17 -37.24 -11.98 12.73
CA GLY A 17 -35.82 -11.77 13.05
C GLY A 17 -35.53 -10.78 14.18
N ARG A 18 -36.51 -9.93 14.57
CA ARG A 18 -36.36 -8.96 15.67
C ARG A 18 -36.95 -9.42 17.02
N ALA A 19 -37.69 -10.53 17.06
CA ALA A 19 -38.39 -10.99 18.26
C ALA A 19 -37.97 -12.40 18.76
N GLY A 20 -37.11 -13.12 18.04
CA GLY A 20 -36.60 -14.43 18.44
C GLY A 20 -35.12 -14.40 18.81
N GLY A 21 -34.79 -14.30 20.09
CA GLY A 21 -33.44 -14.58 20.57
C GLY A 21 -33.11 -16.05 20.38
N ALA A 22 -32.17 -16.36 19.49
CA ALA A 22 -31.59 -17.70 19.36
C ALA A 22 -30.27 -17.75 20.13
N PHE A 23 -30.33 -18.35 21.32
CA PHE A 23 -29.16 -18.89 22.01
C PHE A 23 -28.83 -20.24 21.38
N ILE A 24 -27.71 -20.32 20.65
CA ILE A 24 -27.19 -21.58 20.09
C ILE A 24 -25.87 -21.88 20.80
N ILE A 25 -25.88 -22.87 21.70
CA ILE A 25 -24.68 -23.60 22.09
C ILE A 25 -24.51 -24.74 21.09
N GLY A 26 -23.49 -24.63 20.25
CA GLY A 26 -23.01 -25.72 19.41
C GLY A 26 -21.57 -26.06 19.80
N SER A 27 -21.38 -27.14 20.56
CA SER A 27 -20.07 -27.74 20.79
C SER A 27 -19.73 -28.66 19.64
N SER A 28 -18.71 -28.32 18.86
CA SER A 28 -18.01 -29.24 17.96
C SER A 28 -16.52 -28.95 18.03
N PHE A 29 -15.81 -29.71 18.87
CA PHE A 29 -14.36 -29.83 18.79
C PHE A 29 -14.02 -30.96 17.82
N THR A 30 -13.27 -30.60 16.77
CA THR A 30 -12.25 -31.33 15.99
C THR A 30 -12.46 -31.15 14.49
N GLY A 31 -11.59 -30.37 13.86
CA GLY A 31 -11.48 -30.31 12.41
C GLY A 31 -10.91 -28.99 11.91
N ALA A 32 -9.60 -28.95 11.74
CA ALA A 32 -8.84 -28.10 10.82
C ALA A 32 -9.17 -26.59 10.78
N ALA A 33 -8.24 -25.80 11.31
CA ALA A 33 -7.84 -24.48 10.83
C ALA A 33 -8.74 -23.84 9.75
N LEU A 34 -9.83 -23.22 10.16
CA LEU A 34 -10.38 -22.11 9.38
C LEU A 34 -9.53 -20.91 9.73
N ALA A 35 -8.52 -20.70 8.88
CA ALA A 35 -7.86 -19.43 8.75
C ALA A 35 -8.90 -18.33 8.85
N SER A 36 -8.77 -17.48 9.86
CA SER A 36 -9.32 -16.15 9.79
C SER A 36 -8.65 -15.49 8.60
N GLU A 37 -9.23 -15.61 7.41
CA GLU A 37 -8.98 -14.67 6.34
C GLU A 37 -9.50 -13.31 6.80
N SER A 38 -8.66 -12.63 7.58
CA SER A 38 -8.68 -11.18 7.52
C SER A 38 -8.33 -10.85 6.07
N PRO A 39 -9.19 -10.11 5.35
CA PRO A 39 -8.83 -9.69 4.01
C PRO A 39 -7.47 -9.02 4.11
N ALA A 40 -6.47 -9.53 3.37
CA ALA A 40 -5.18 -8.87 3.24
C ALA A 40 -5.46 -7.40 2.97
N LYS A 41 -5.23 -6.56 3.98
CA LYS A 41 -5.61 -5.15 3.99
C LYS A 41 -4.70 -4.45 3.01
N LEU A 42 -5.14 -4.34 1.76
CA LEU A 42 -4.44 -3.62 0.71
C LEU A 42 -4.42 -2.10 0.96
N ASN A 43 -5.29 -1.61 1.86
CA ASN A 43 -5.19 -0.32 2.54
C ASN A 43 -5.71 -0.53 3.98
N GLY A 44 -4.80 -0.71 4.92
CA GLY A 44 -5.14 -0.82 6.34
C GLY A 44 -4.64 0.41 7.08
N ASP A 45 -5.49 1.02 7.90
CA ASP A 45 -4.97 1.75 9.06
C ASP A 45 -4.06 0.77 9.82
N PRO A 46 -2.76 1.09 10.05
CA PRO A 46 -1.87 0.21 10.78
C PRO A 46 -2.59 -0.27 12.03
N SER A 47 -2.60 -1.59 12.23
CA SER A 47 -3.45 -2.21 13.25
C SER A 47 -3.37 -1.40 14.55
N SER A 48 -4.47 -0.76 14.95
CA SER A 48 -4.54 0.05 16.17
C SER A 48 -4.30 -0.79 17.43
N ALA A 49 -4.21 -2.11 17.29
CA ALA A 49 -3.97 -3.10 18.31
C ALA A 49 -2.49 -3.56 18.41
N GLY A 50 -1.61 -3.14 17.48
CA GLY A 50 -0.18 -3.50 17.51
C GLY A 50 0.69 -2.47 18.24
N ASN A 51 1.77 -2.93 18.86
CA ASN A 51 2.77 -2.05 19.46
C ASN A 51 3.69 -1.49 18.38
N LYS A 52 3.80 -0.17 18.28
CA LYS A 52 4.58 0.52 17.24
C LYS A 52 6.04 0.61 17.64
N LEU A 53 6.91 -0.07 16.90
CA LEU A 53 8.36 0.01 17.05
C LEU A 53 8.89 0.94 15.96
N GLY A 54 8.89 2.24 16.28
CA GLY A 54 9.13 3.29 15.31
C GLY A 54 7.92 3.53 14.40
N LEU A 55 8.18 3.90 13.14
CA LEU A 55 7.13 4.27 12.18
C LEU A 55 6.73 3.14 11.23
N PHE A 56 7.54 2.10 11.11
CA PHE A 56 7.42 1.13 10.01
C PHE A 56 7.16 -0.30 10.46
N VAL A 57 7.29 -0.61 11.75
CA VAL A 57 7.14 -1.95 12.29
C VAL A 57 6.13 -1.91 13.42
N ASN A 58 5.08 -2.71 13.29
CA ASN A 58 4.13 -2.99 14.35
C ASN A 58 4.26 -4.45 14.77
N ILE A 59 4.22 -4.72 16.07
CA ILE A 59 4.24 -6.07 16.62
C ILE A 59 3.06 -6.25 17.57
N ASP A 60 2.19 -7.22 17.29
CA ASP A 60 1.07 -7.54 18.18
C ASP A 60 1.53 -8.35 19.41
N SER A 61 0.62 -8.56 20.37
CA SER A 61 0.93 -9.32 21.59
C SER A 61 1.22 -10.80 21.34
N ALA A 62 0.81 -11.36 20.20
CA ALA A 62 1.18 -12.71 19.81
C ALA A 62 2.60 -12.75 19.21
N GLY A 63 3.15 -11.62 18.77
CA GLY A 63 4.43 -11.47 18.11
C GLY A 63 4.35 -11.37 16.59
N ASN A 64 3.16 -11.31 15.99
CA ASN A 64 3.06 -11.13 14.54
C ASN A 64 3.54 -9.74 14.15
N VAL A 65 4.31 -9.68 13.07
CA VAL A 65 4.97 -8.45 12.60
C VAL A 65 4.22 -7.92 11.40
N GLU A 66 3.72 -6.70 11.50
CA GLU A 66 3.15 -5.94 10.38
C GLU A 66 4.14 -4.85 9.98
N ILE A 67 4.56 -4.87 8.71
CA ILE A 67 5.54 -3.92 8.17
C ILE A 67 4.84 -2.95 7.23
N ILE A 68 5.00 -1.65 7.51
CA ILE A 68 4.44 -0.58 6.71
C ILE A 68 5.39 -0.30 5.54
N CYS A 69 4.94 -0.63 4.33
CA CYS A 69 5.63 -0.31 3.09
C CYS A 69 5.24 1.09 2.62
N HIS A 70 6.16 2.04 2.72
CA HIS A 70 5.95 3.41 2.25
C HIS A 70 6.16 3.58 0.74
N ARG A 71 6.42 2.49 -0.01
CA ARG A 71 6.58 2.48 -1.46
C ARG A 71 5.37 1.81 -2.10
N MET A 72 4.87 2.39 -3.19
CA MET A 72 3.60 1.98 -3.79
C MET A 72 3.77 0.69 -4.56
N GLU A 73 2.89 -0.28 -4.32
CA GLU A 73 2.79 -1.52 -5.10
C GLU A 73 1.99 -1.29 -6.38
N MET A 74 2.55 -1.70 -7.50
CA MET A 74 1.95 -1.60 -8.83
C MET A 74 2.15 -2.90 -9.64
N GLY A 75 2.47 -4.01 -8.97
CA GLY A 75 2.79 -5.31 -9.57
C GLY A 75 4.29 -5.63 -9.64
N GLN A 76 5.15 -4.82 -9.01
CA GLN A 76 6.61 -5.01 -9.00
C GLN A 76 7.15 -5.75 -7.76
N GLY A 77 6.30 -6.09 -6.78
CA GLY A 77 6.69 -6.88 -5.61
C GLY A 77 7.40 -6.07 -4.51
N ILE A 78 7.12 -4.77 -4.41
CA ILE A 78 7.67 -3.93 -3.33
C ILE A 78 7.08 -4.28 -1.96
N LEU A 79 5.83 -4.77 -1.95
CA LEU A 79 5.18 -5.35 -0.78
C LEU A 79 5.81 -6.69 -0.35
N THR A 80 6.76 -7.24 -1.09
CA THR A 80 7.56 -8.39 -0.63
C THR A 80 9.00 -7.98 -0.32
N SER A 81 9.67 -7.29 -1.24
CA SER A 81 11.09 -6.96 -1.08
C SER A 81 11.36 -6.02 0.11
N THR A 82 10.49 -5.04 0.35
CA THR A 82 10.61 -4.14 1.51
C THR A 82 10.51 -4.89 2.84
N PRO A 83 9.42 -5.62 3.12
CA PRO A 83 9.30 -6.38 4.37
C PRO A 83 10.35 -7.48 4.51
N GLN A 84 10.81 -8.10 3.41
CA GLN A 84 11.89 -9.09 3.47
C GLN A 84 13.18 -8.51 4.04
N ILE A 85 13.54 -7.30 3.60
CA ILE A 85 14.73 -6.57 4.09
C ILE A 85 14.56 -6.14 5.55
N VAL A 86 13.37 -5.66 5.92
CA VAL A 86 13.07 -5.25 7.29
C VAL A 86 13.06 -6.45 8.23
N ALA A 87 12.44 -7.56 7.83
CA ALA A 87 12.39 -8.81 8.59
C ALA A 87 13.78 -9.43 8.79
N GLU A 88 14.66 -9.34 7.78
CA GLU A 88 16.06 -9.77 7.89
C GLU A 88 16.75 -9.06 9.05
N GLU A 89 16.69 -7.73 9.07
CA GLU A 89 17.36 -6.92 10.09
C GLU A 89 16.71 -7.06 11.46
N LEU A 90 15.40 -7.26 11.50
CA LEU A 90 14.62 -7.52 12.70
C LEU A 90 14.89 -8.92 13.29
N CYS A 91 15.48 -9.84 12.51
CA CYS A 91 15.55 -11.26 12.84
C CYS A 91 14.16 -11.92 13.00
N ALA A 92 13.16 -11.45 12.23
CA ALA A 92 11.80 -11.98 12.28
C ALA A 92 11.65 -13.25 11.42
N ASP A 93 10.84 -14.19 11.90
CA ASP A 93 10.33 -15.30 11.10
C ASP A 93 9.38 -14.78 10.02
N TRP A 94 9.71 -15.07 8.76
CA TRP A 94 8.93 -14.63 7.59
C TRP A 94 7.48 -15.12 7.61
N SER A 95 7.21 -16.30 8.16
CA SER A 95 5.85 -16.85 8.26
C SER A 95 4.93 -16.02 9.17
N ARG A 96 5.52 -15.15 10.00
CA ARG A 96 4.84 -14.25 10.94
C ARG A 96 4.86 -12.79 10.49
N VAL A 97 5.32 -12.53 9.27
CA VAL A 97 5.46 -11.18 8.70
C VAL A 97 4.33 -10.95 7.70
N THR A 98 3.64 -9.84 7.88
CA THR A 98 2.69 -9.28 6.93
C THR A 98 3.13 -7.89 6.52
N ALA A 99 2.66 -7.41 5.37
CA ALA A 99 2.96 -6.07 4.90
C ALA A 99 1.70 -5.33 4.48
N VAL A 100 1.67 -4.05 4.79
CA VAL A 100 0.59 -3.14 4.43
C VAL A 100 1.17 -1.92 3.72
N LEU A 101 0.42 -1.36 2.77
CA LEU A 101 0.80 -0.07 2.19
C LEU A 101 0.58 1.03 3.21
N GLY A 102 1.58 1.90 3.36
CA GLY A 102 1.47 3.08 4.20
C GLY A 102 0.47 4.08 3.62
N ASN A 103 -0.40 4.60 4.48
CA ASN A 103 -1.27 5.74 4.14
C ASN A 103 -0.43 6.96 3.73
N ALA A 104 -1.08 7.95 3.09
CA ALA A 104 -0.44 9.22 2.80
C ALA A 104 -0.13 9.96 4.12
N ASP A 105 1.13 9.90 4.55
CA ASP A 105 1.58 10.44 5.83
C ASP A 105 3.00 11.03 5.67
N PRO A 106 3.19 12.35 5.85
CA PRO A 106 4.50 12.99 5.74
C PRO A 106 5.58 12.36 6.63
N ARG A 107 5.19 11.72 7.75
CA ARG A 107 6.13 11.06 8.67
C ARG A 107 6.79 9.82 8.03
N LEU A 108 6.12 9.16 7.08
CA LEU A 108 6.68 8.04 6.32
C LEU A 108 7.68 8.48 5.26
N GLY A 109 7.91 9.79 5.11
CA GLY A 109 8.83 10.37 4.15
C GLY A 109 8.30 10.33 2.71
N ASN A 110 9.22 10.35 1.75
CA ASN A 110 8.86 10.33 0.34
C ASN A 110 8.29 8.96 -0.08
N GLN A 111 6.99 8.93 -0.39
CA GLN A 111 6.28 7.73 -0.85
C GLN A 111 6.29 7.55 -2.38
N SER A 112 6.96 8.44 -3.12
CA SER A 112 7.09 8.34 -4.57
C SER A 112 7.80 7.06 -4.99
N THR A 113 7.28 6.41 -6.03
CA THR A 113 7.82 5.19 -6.62
C THR A 113 8.05 5.40 -8.11
N GLY A 114 9.25 5.11 -8.59
CA GLY A 114 9.63 5.31 -9.99
C GLY A 114 11.10 5.02 -10.27
N GLY A 115 11.42 4.76 -11.55
CA GLY A 115 12.78 4.50 -12.03
C GLY A 115 13.46 3.28 -11.39
N SER A 116 12.68 2.31 -10.89
CA SER A 116 13.18 1.12 -10.17
C SER A 116 14.16 1.47 -9.04
N ASN A 117 13.87 2.54 -8.30
CA ASN A 117 14.78 3.10 -7.30
C ASN A 117 14.51 2.62 -5.87
N SER A 118 13.34 2.06 -5.58
CA SER A 118 12.91 1.76 -4.20
C SER A 118 13.93 0.94 -3.42
N ILE A 119 14.45 -0.14 -3.99
CA ILE A 119 15.54 -0.91 -3.35
C ILE A 119 16.91 -0.37 -3.72
N ARG A 120 17.19 -0.12 -5.01
CA ARG A 120 18.54 0.29 -5.47
C ARG A 120 19.09 1.54 -4.77
N LYS A 121 18.24 2.52 -4.47
CA LYS A 121 18.64 3.77 -3.83
C LYS A 121 18.37 3.81 -2.32
N HIS A 122 17.49 2.96 -1.81
CA HIS A 122 17.04 3.05 -0.42
C HIS A 122 17.25 1.78 0.41
N MET A 123 17.99 0.80 -0.10
CA MET A 123 18.33 -0.44 0.61
C MET A 123 18.84 -0.18 2.04
N ALA A 124 19.79 0.74 2.21
CA ALA A 124 20.34 1.05 3.53
C ALA A 124 19.28 1.59 4.49
N HIS A 125 18.40 2.48 4.01
CA HIS A 125 17.31 3.02 4.80
C HIS A 125 16.28 1.93 5.17
N THR A 126 15.92 1.06 4.22
CA THR A 126 15.02 -0.07 4.50
C THR A 126 15.59 -1.02 5.54
N ARG A 127 16.92 -1.26 5.52
CA ARG A 127 17.58 -2.06 6.55
C ARG A 127 17.55 -1.38 7.93
N GLN A 128 17.78 -0.07 7.98
CA GLN A 128 17.69 0.69 9.22
C GLN A 128 16.31 0.59 9.86
N MET A 129 15.23 0.56 9.07
CA MET A 129 13.87 0.37 9.61
C MET A 129 13.74 -0.91 10.46
N GLY A 130 14.30 -2.03 9.99
CA GLY A 130 14.29 -3.29 10.75
C GLY A 130 15.28 -3.29 11.91
N ALA A 131 16.47 -2.71 11.74
CA ALA A 131 17.49 -2.66 12.77
C ALA A 131 17.09 -1.76 13.96
N VAL A 132 16.35 -0.68 13.72
CA VAL A 132 15.75 0.16 14.77
C VAL A 132 14.77 -0.65 15.61
N ALA A 133 13.86 -1.40 14.97
CA ALA A 133 12.91 -2.25 15.70
C ALA A 133 13.63 -3.37 16.46
N ARG A 134 14.70 -3.96 15.89
CA ARG A 134 15.55 -4.94 16.58
C ARG A 134 16.18 -4.35 17.85
N ASP A 135 16.79 -3.16 17.73
CA ASP A 135 17.46 -2.49 18.84
C ASP A 135 16.48 -2.18 19.99
N MET A 136 15.24 -1.77 19.66
CA MET A 136 14.19 -1.54 20.65
C MET A 136 13.78 -2.83 21.38
N LEU A 137 13.70 -3.97 20.68
CA LEU A 137 13.42 -5.27 21.29
C LEU A 137 14.57 -5.76 22.19
N GLU A 138 15.81 -5.63 21.72
CA GLU A 138 17.01 -5.96 22.48
C GLU A 138 17.10 -5.10 23.74
N GLN A 139 16.88 -3.79 23.62
CA GLN A 139 16.87 -2.88 24.76
C GLN A 139 15.76 -3.21 25.78
N ALA A 140 14.58 -3.61 25.31
CA ALA A 140 13.49 -4.05 26.19
C ALA A 140 13.85 -5.32 26.95
N ALA A 141 14.43 -6.32 26.28
CA ALA A 141 14.87 -7.56 26.90
C ALA A 141 15.97 -7.33 27.94
N ALA A 142 16.96 -6.50 27.61
CA ALA A 142 18.05 -6.11 28.51
C ALA A 142 17.51 -5.47 29.80
N GLN A 143 16.51 -4.57 29.69
CA GLN A 143 15.86 -3.96 30.84
C GLN A 143 15.07 -4.97 31.69
N ILE A 144 14.34 -5.90 31.06
CA ILE A 144 13.57 -6.94 31.78
C ILE A 144 14.52 -7.84 32.58
N TRP A 145 15.66 -8.22 31.98
CA TRP A 145 16.65 -9.08 32.62
C TRP A 145 17.64 -8.35 33.53
N SER A 146 17.61 -7.01 33.54
CA SER A 146 18.57 -6.16 34.26
C SER A 146 20.03 -6.48 33.90
N VAL A 147 20.31 -6.62 32.61
CA VAL A 147 21.65 -6.91 32.05
C VAL A 147 22.05 -5.85 31.03
N ASP A 148 23.32 -5.84 30.62
CA ASP A 148 23.78 -4.94 29.56
C ASP A 148 23.18 -5.34 28.19
N LYS A 149 22.94 -4.37 27.31
CA LYS A 149 22.38 -4.65 25.97
C LYS A 149 23.33 -5.53 25.13
N SER A 150 24.64 -5.48 25.37
CA SER A 150 25.62 -6.37 24.71
C SER A 150 25.48 -7.84 25.10
N GLU A 151 24.76 -8.15 26.19
CA GLU A 151 24.47 -9.51 26.64
C GLU A 151 23.18 -10.08 26.03
N VAL A 152 22.50 -9.34 25.15
CA VAL A 152 21.28 -9.81 24.48
C VAL A 152 21.42 -9.77 22.96
N LYS A 153 20.67 -10.64 22.28
CA LYS A 153 20.70 -10.72 20.83
C LYS A 153 19.34 -11.14 20.29
N ALA A 154 18.84 -10.44 19.27
CA ALA A 154 17.68 -10.91 18.52
C ALA A 154 18.05 -12.02 17.54
N GLU A 155 17.32 -13.13 17.59
CA GLU A 155 17.49 -14.27 16.71
C GLU A 155 16.18 -15.06 16.60
N ARG A 156 15.85 -15.54 15.39
CA ARG A 156 14.73 -16.46 15.13
C ARG A 156 13.42 -16.02 15.83
N HIS A 157 13.03 -14.78 15.58
CA HIS A 157 11.78 -14.18 16.07
C HIS A 157 11.70 -14.07 17.62
N SER A 158 12.85 -13.88 18.25
CA SER A 158 12.97 -13.73 19.70
C SER A 158 14.22 -12.95 20.06
N VAL A 159 14.33 -12.55 21.33
CA VAL A 159 15.58 -12.06 21.91
C VAL A 159 16.06 -13.07 22.94
N ILE A 160 17.34 -13.42 22.87
CA ILE A 160 18.02 -14.34 23.78
C ILE A 160 19.03 -13.58 24.63
N HIS A 161 19.29 -14.08 25.83
CA HIS A 161 20.43 -13.68 26.64
C HIS A 161 21.64 -14.51 26.25
N THR A 162 22.78 -13.93 25.90
CA THR A 162 23.89 -14.66 25.29
C THR A 162 24.65 -15.57 26.26
N SER A 163 24.62 -15.26 27.56
CA SER A 163 25.30 -16.04 28.60
C SER A 163 24.40 -17.06 29.32
N SER A 164 23.12 -17.18 28.96
CA SER A 164 22.17 -18.12 29.58
C SER A 164 21.14 -18.65 28.58
N ASP A 165 20.30 -19.59 28.98
CA ASP A 165 19.20 -20.09 28.12
C ASP A 165 17.92 -19.24 28.14
N ARG A 166 17.95 -18.04 28.75
CA ARG A 166 16.78 -17.14 28.80
C ARG A 166 16.42 -16.61 27.41
N LYS A 167 15.12 -16.62 27.12
CA LYS A 167 14.54 -16.20 25.84
C LYS A 167 13.22 -15.47 26.08
N LEU A 168 13.00 -14.39 25.34
CA LEU A 168 11.72 -13.68 25.27
C LEU A 168 11.30 -13.56 23.80
N THR A 169 10.04 -13.84 23.53
CA THR A 169 9.45 -13.70 22.19
C THR A 169 9.20 -12.23 21.86
N PHE A 170 9.04 -11.91 20.58
CA PHE A 170 8.71 -10.55 20.17
C PHE A 170 7.39 -10.04 20.77
N GLY A 171 6.38 -10.91 20.91
CA GLY A 171 5.10 -10.54 21.52
C GLY A 171 5.22 -10.12 23.00
N GLU A 172 6.04 -10.84 23.77
CA GLU A 172 6.33 -10.51 25.17
C GLU A 172 7.09 -9.18 25.33
N LEU A 173 7.92 -8.83 24.34
CA LEU A 173 8.73 -7.62 24.35
C LEU A 173 8.01 -6.40 23.75
N ALA A 174 7.03 -6.61 22.87
CA ALA A 174 6.47 -5.59 21.99
C ALA A 174 5.98 -4.34 22.73
N ALA A 175 5.20 -4.52 23.81
CA ALA A 175 4.66 -3.40 24.59
C ALA A 175 5.75 -2.59 25.29
N ARG A 176 6.75 -3.27 25.87
CA ARG A 176 7.88 -2.59 26.52
C ARG A 176 8.74 -1.88 25.48
N ALA A 177 9.07 -2.54 24.38
CA ALA A 177 9.86 -1.96 23.29
C ALA A 177 9.22 -0.70 22.73
N ALA A 178 7.90 -0.70 22.48
CA ALA A 178 7.18 0.49 21.99
C ALA A 178 7.15 1.68 22.96
N SER A 179 7.36 1.45 24.26
CA SER A 179 7.45 2.53 25.26
C SER A 179 8.84 3.18 25.35
N LEU A 180 9.85 2.60 24.69
CA LEU A 180 11.21 3.10 24.69
C LEU A 180 11.39 4.24 23.68
N PRO A 181 12.36 5.15 23.90
CA PRO A 181 12.74 6.11 22.88
C PRO A 181 13.22 5.38 21.62
N ILE A 182 12.82 5.90 20.45
CA ILE A 182 13.26 5.36 19.16
C ILE A 182 14.73 5.74 18.98
N PRO A 183 15.65 4.76 18.78
CA PRO A 183 17.07 5.05 18.56
C PRO A 183 17.29 5.77 17.22
N ASP A 184 18.38 6.54 17.11
CA ASP A 184 18.76 7.17 15.85
C ASP A 184 19.07 6.08 14.79
N PRO A 185 18.37 6.06 13.64
CA PRO A 185 18.63 5.10 12.57
C PRO A 185 20.08 5.09 12.07
N LYS A 186 20.86 6.16 12.30
CA LYS A 186 22.28 6.23 11.91
C LYS A 186 23.21 5.52 12.90
N THR A 187 22.77 5.28 14.13
CA THR A 187 23.60 4.68 15.18
C THR A 187 23.35 3.19 15.36
N VAL A 188 22.24 2.65 14.83
CA VAL A 188 21.94 1.22 14.90
C VAL A 188 22.88 0.41 14.01
N SER A 189 23.36 -0.72 14.52
CA SER A 189 24.19 -1.65 13.74
C SER A 189 23.34 -2.42 12.74
N LEU A 190 23.81 -2.56 11.51
CA LEU A 190 23.16 -3.40 10.50
C LEU A 190 23.84 -4.77 10.47
N LYS A 191 23.08 -5.83 10.16
CA LYS A 191 23.65 -7.18 10.03
C LYS A 191 24.74 -7.22 8.94
N PRO A 192 25.84 -7.97 9.09
CA PRO A 192 26.72 -8.19 7.95
C PRO A 192 26.02 -9.07 6.90
N LYS A 193 26.40 -8.94 5.63
CA LYS A 193 25.82 -9.74 4.54
C LYS A 193 25.96 -11.25 4.77
N SER A 194 27.00 -11.67 5.48
CA SER A 194 27.25 -13.07 5.86
C SER A 194 26.20 -13.65 6.79
N GLU A 195 25.42 -12.82 7.48
CA GLU A 195 24.35 -13.23 8.40
C GLU A 195 22.95 -13.15 7.76
N PHE A 196 22.86 -12.88 6.46
CA PHE A 196 21.58 -12.79 5.78
C PHE A 196 20.93 -14.17 5.61
N THR A 197 19.68 -14.29 6.04
CA THR A 197 18.88 -15.51 5.94
C THR A 197 17.63 -15.34 5.07
N LEU A 198 17.20 -14.11 4.82
CA LEU A 198 16.06 -13.73 3.98
C LEU A 198 16.49 -12.94 2.75
N ILE A 199 17.38 -11.96 2.87
CA ILE A 199 17.83 -11.14 1.73
C ILE A 199 18.60 -12.01 0.73
N GLY A 200 18.16 -12.00 -0.53
CA GLY A 200 18.75 -12.82 -1.59
C GLY A 200 18.33 -14.29 -1.55
N LYS A 201 17.30 -14.63 -0.75
CA LYS A 201 16.65 -15.93 -0.74
C LYS A 201 15.25 -15.82 -1.33
N ASP A 202 14.79 -16.93 -1.88
CA ASP A 202 13.42 -17.05 -2.36
C ASP A 202 12.46 -17.08 -1.15
N VAL A 203 11.49 -16.19 -1.17
CA VAL A 203 10.40 -16.13 -0.20
C VAL A 203 9.08 -16.06 -0.95
N SER A 204 8.01 -16.57 -0.36
CA SER A 204 6.67 -16.40 -0.91
C SER A 204 6.34 -14.92 -1.07
N LEU A 205 5.88 -14.53 -2.26
CA LEU A 205 5.41 -13.17 -2.49
C LEU A 205 4.20 -12.89 -1.60
N GLN A 206 4.19 -11.72 -0.96
CA GLN A 206 3.04 -11.24 -0.20
C GLN A 206 1.85 -11.03 -1.16
N GLY A 207 0.71 -11.65 -0.85
CA GLY A 207 -0.49 -11.57 -1.69
C GLY A 207 -0.47 -12.45 -2.94
N LEU A 208 0.49 -13.37 -3.06
CA LEU A 208 0.63 -14.25 -4.23
C LEU A 208 -0.65 -15.01 -4.54
N GLU A 209 -1.30 -15.53 -3.50
CA GLU A 209 -2.55 -16.28 -3.58
C GLU A 209 -3.64 -15.49 -4.29
N LYS A 210 -3.75 -14.18 -4.03
CA LYS A 210 -4.70 -13.29 -4.69
C LYS A 210 -4.27 -12.94 -6.11
N ILE A 211 -2.97 -12.79 -6.34
CA ILE A 211 -2.44 -12.47 -7.67
C ILE A 211 -2.74 -13.61 -8.65
N VAL A 212 -2.44 -14.86 -8.28
CA VAL A 212 -2.56 -16.01 -9.20
C VAL A 212 -4.01 -16.38 -9.53
N VAL A 213 -4.97 -16.01 -8.69
CA VAL A 213 -6.41 -16.22 -8.93
C VAL A 213 -7.13 -15.00 -9.48
N GLY A 214 -6.44 -13.86 -9.67
CA GLY A 214 -7.03 -12.64 -10.22
C GLY A 214 -7.87 -11.82 -9.23
N GLU A 215 -7.64 -11.99 -7.92
CA GLU A 215 -8.31 -11.25 -6.85
C GLU A 215 -7.50 -10.04 -6.32
N ALA A 216 -6.26 -9.88 -6.77
CA ALA A 216 -5.46 -8.70 -6.44
C ALA A 216 -6.08 -7.43 -7.06
N VAL A 217 -6.32 -6.41 -6.23
CA VAL A 217 -6.91 -5.14 -6.66
C VAL A 217 -5.81 -4.14 -6.98
N TYR A 218 -5.76 -3.68 -8.23
CA TYR A 218 -4.88 -2.61 -8.71
C TYR A 218 -5.66 -1.31 -8.90
N ALA A 219 -4.94 -0.21 -9.14
CA ALA A 219 -5.55 1.12 -9.31
C ALA A 219 -6.64 1.17 -10.40
N GLN A 220 -6.50 0.36 -11.45
CA GLN A 220 -7.46 0.27 -12.55
C GLN A 220 -8.76 -0.46 -12.15
N ASP A 221 -8.70 -1.34 -11.15
CA ASP A 221 -9.83 -2.14 -10.68
C ASP A 221 -10.73 -1.36 -9.71
N ILE A 222 -10.23 -0.24 -9.16
CA ILE A 222 -10.97 0.59 -8.22
C ILE A 222 -12.19 1.20 -8.92
N GLN A 223 -13.38 0.94 -8.37
CA GLN A 223 -14.64 1.53 -8.79
C GLN A 223 -15.32 2.19 -7.59
N LEU A 224 -15.59 3.50 -7.67
CA LEU A 224 -16.28 4.24 -6.62
C LEU A 224 -17.74 4.56 -7.02
N PRO A 225 -18.68 4.67 -6.07
CA PRO A 225 -20.03 5.14 -6.37
C PRO A 225 -19.99 6.51 -7.07
N GLY A 226 -20.61 6.59 -8.25
CA GLY A 226 -20.65 7.82 -9.04
C GLY A 226 -19.33 8.21 -9.72
N MET A 227 -18.33 7.32 -9.75
CA MET A 227 -17.05 7.59 -10.42
C MET A 227 -17.23 7.85 -11.91
N LEU A 228 -16.63 8.92 -12.42
CA LEU A 228 -16.52 9.19 -13.85
C LEU A 228 -15.15 8.73 -14.37
N ILE A 229 -15.12 8.34 -15.63
CA ILE A 229 -13.92 7.95 -16.36
C ILE A 229 -13.54 9.09 -17.30
N ALA A 230 -12.28 9.51 -17.25
CA ALA A 230 -11.75 10.60 -18.07
C ALA A 230 -10.94 10.05 -19.25
N SER A 231 -11.27 10.48 -20.47
CA SER A 231 -10.42 10.31 -21.65
C SER A 231 -9.89 11.67 -22.10
N ILE A 232 -8.57 11.85 -22.13
CA ILE A 232 -7.94 13.16 -22.32
C ILE A 232 -7.37 13.25 -23.74
N GLU A 233 -7.84 14.23 -24.50
CA GLU A 233 -7.19 14.65 -25.75
C GLU A 233 -6.05 15.62 -25.41
N ARG A 234 -4.85 15.36 -25.94
CA ARG A 234 -3.64 16.14 -25.67
C ARG A 234 -3.10 16.79 -26.93
N PRO A 235 -2.41 17.94 -26.80
CA PRO A 235 -1.77 18.58 -27.95
C PRO A 235 -0.77 17.62 -28.62
N PRO A 236 -0.70 17.59 -29.96
CA PRO A 236 0.20 16.72 -30.69
C PRO A 236 1.66 17.15 -30.60
N VAL A 237 1.91 18.42 -30.29
CA VAL A 237 3.25 19.00 -30.18
C VAL A 237 3.65 19.18 -28.71
N VAL A 238 4.87 18.76 -28.38
CA VAL A 238 5.44 18.91 -27.03
C VAL A 238 5.52 20.39 -26.64
N GLY A 239 4.93 20.75 -25.50
CA GLY A 239 4.83 22.15 -25.06
C GLY A 239 3.63 22.89 -25.65
N GLY A 240 2.85 22.24 -26.51
CA GLY A 240 1.62 22.79 -27.05
C GLY A 240 0.53 22.99 -25.98
N LYS A 241 -0.45 23.84 -26.30
CA LYS A 241 -1.53 24.26 -25.39
C LYS A 241 -2.88 24.24 -26.08
N THR A 242 -3.95 24.08 -25.31
CA THR A 242 -5.33 24.22 -25.81
C THR A 242 -5.60 25.69 -26.14
N LYS A 243 -5.90 26.01 -27.40
CA LYS A 243 -6.38 27.34 -27.80
C LYS A 243 -7.88 27.47 -27.55
N SER A 244 -8.62 26.50 -28.05
CA SER A 244 -10.08 26.42 -27.97
C SER A 244 -10.54 24.99 -28.26
N PHE A 245 -11.77 24.65 -27.89
CA PHE A 245 -12.38 23.37 -28.22
C PHE A 245 -13.90 23.52 -28.45
N ASP A 246 -14.46 22.60 -29.24
CA ASP A 246 -15.90 22.42 -29.41
C ASP A 246 -16.29 21.03 -28.91
N ALA A 247 -17.04 21.01 -27.80
CA ALA A 247 -17.53 19.80 -27.13
C ALA A 247 -18.94 19.37 -27.59
N SER A 248 -19.59 20.12 -28.49
CA SER A 248 -21.01 19.94 -28.83
C SER A 248 -21.35 18.53 -29.34
N GLN A 249 -20.44 17.89 -30.09
CA GLN A 249 -20.64 16.52 -30.59
C GLN A 249 -20.24 15.46 -29.57
N ALA A 250 -19.26 15.75 -28.71
CA ALA A 250 -18.85 14.87 -27.62
C ALA A 250 -19.99 14.72 -26.59
N LEU A 251 -20.63 15.83 -26.20
CA LEU A 251 -21.75 15.86 -25.24
C LEU A 251 -23.01 15.13 -25.74
N LYS A 252 -23.13 14.88 -27.06
CA LYS A 252 -24.22 14.08 -27.62
C LYS A 252 -24.01 12.57 -27.49
N VAL A 253 -22.81 12.12 -27.11
CA VAL A 253 -22.54 10.70 -26.89
C VAL A 253 -23.19 10.27 -25.58
N LYS A 254 -24.07 9.27 -25.64
CA LYS A 254 -24.75 8.73 -24.46
C LYS A 254 -23.71 8.26 -23.44
N GLY A 255 -23.81 8.80 -22.22
CA GLY A 255 -22.90 8.48 -21.11
C GLY A 255 -21.78 9.51 -20.92
N VAL A 256 -21.53 10.41 -21.87
CA VAL A 256 -20.70 11.59 -21.61
C VAL A 256 -21.45 12.52 -20.67
N VAL A 257 -20.75 12.94 -19.62
CA VAL A 257 -21.28 13.80 -18.56
C VAL A 257 -20.79 15.22 -18.73
N ASP A 258 -19.50 15.40 -19.04
CA ASP A 258 -18.90 16.72 -19.17
C ASP A 258 -17.63 16.71 -20.03
N VAL A 259 -17.19 17.88 -20.47
CA VAL A 259 -15.92 18.10 -21.17
C VAL A 259 -15.22 19.32 -20.58
N ILE A 260 -14.06 19.10 -19.97
CA ILE A 260 -13.32 20.15 -19.26
C ILE A 260 -11.94 20.39 -19.86
N GLN A 261 -11.55 21.65 -19.98
CA GLN A 261 -10.15 21.99 -20.26
C GLN A 261 -9.32 21.84 -18.99
N LEU A 262 -8.22 21.10 -19.09
CA LEU A 262 -7.27 20.93 -17.99
C LEU A 262 -6.38 22.18 -17.87
N LYS A 263 -5.85 22.41 -16.66
CA LYS A 263 -4.91 23.52 -16.41
C LYS A 263 -3.61 23.28 -17.17
N ASP A 264 -3.07 24.34 -17.76
CA ASP A 264 -1.73 24.35 -18.35
C ASP A 264 -0.68 23.81 -17.38
N ARG A 265 0.30 23.10 -17.93
CA ARG A 265 1.42 22.48 -17.19
C ARG A 265 2.74 23.01 -17.72
N SER A 266 3.70 23.18 -16.83
CA SER A 266 5.06 23.63 -17.16
C SER A 266 5.95 22.46 -17.58
N PHE A 267 7.09 22.74 -18.20
CA PHE A 267 8.14 21.75 -18.40
C PHE A 267 8.76 21.30 -17.05
N PRO A 268 9.35 20.09 -16.98
CA PRO A 268 9.47 19.09 -18.04
C PRO A 268 8.22 18.21 -18.19
N VAL A 269 7.85 17.88 -19.43
CA VAL A 269 6.64 17.10 -19.75
C VAL A 269 6.65 15.66 -19.20
N VAL A 270 7.83 15.14 -18.87
CA VAL A 270 8.01 13.82 -18.22
C VAL A 270 7.52 13.82 -16.76
N VAL A 271 7.57 14.97 -16.09
CA VAL A 271 7.09 15.14 -14.71
C VAL A 271 5.68 15.72 -14.71
N TYR A 272 5.43 16.67 -15.60
CA TYR A 272 4.16 17.36 -15.72
C TYR A 272 3.56 17.06 -17.10
N PRO A 273 2.77 15.98 -17.25
CA PRO A 273 2.22 15.61 -18.55
C PRO A 273 1.43 16.78 -19.14
N LEU A 274 1.48 16.91 -20.47
CA LEU A 274 0.80 18.01 -21.17
C LEU A 274 -0.66 18.08 -20.74
N SER A 275 -1.13 19.33 -20.64
CA SER A 275 -2.54 19.65 -20.46
C SER A 275 -3.37 19.11 -21.64
N GLY A 276 -4.64 19.45 -21.69
CA GLY A 276 -5.51 19.04 -22.77
C GLY A 276 -6.97 19.29 -22.43
N VAL A 277 -7.83 18.51 -23.06
CA VAL A 277 -9.26 18.56 -22.82
C VAL A 277 -9.73 17.16 -22.44
N ALA A 278 -10.32 17.03 -21.26
CA ALA A 278 -10.79 15.77 -20.70
C ALA A 278 -12.28 15.60 -20.96
N VAL A 279 -12.66 14.49 -21.58
CA VAL A 279 -14.04 14.04 -21.67
C VAL A 279 -14.33 13.12 -20.49
N LEU A 280 -15.30 13.51 -19.66
CA LEU A 280 -15.74 12.76 -18.49
C LEU A 280 -17.02 11.98 -18.83
N ALA A 281 -17.03 10.68 -18.56
CA ALA A 281 -18.18 9.83 -18.87
C ALA A 281 -18.43 8.77 -17.81
N THR A 282 -19.62 8.17 -17.83
CA THR A 282 -20.03 7.12 -16.89
C THR A 282 -19.39 5.75 -17.15
N ASN A 283 -18.68 5.59 -18.27
CA ASN A 283 -17.96 4.38 -18.63
C ASN A 283 -16.85 4.67 -19.65
N THR A 284 -15.90 3.73 -19.77
CA THR A 284 -14.70 3.88 -20.60
C THR A 284 -15.02 4.08 -22.08
N TRP A 285 -16.00 3.33 -22.60
CA TRP A 285 -16.39 3.41 -24.00
C TRP A 285 -16.95 4.80 -24.34
N ALA A 286 -17.89 5.31 -23.54
CA ALA A 286 -18.45 6.64 -23.74
C ALA A 286 -17.39 7.75 -23.63
N ALA A 287 -16.43 7.64 -22.70
CA ALA A 287 -15.33 8.60 -22.60
C ALA A 287 -14.48 8.63 -23.87
N ILE A 288 -14.13 7.46 -24.40
CA ILE A 288 -13.32 7.33 -25.63
C ILE A 288 -14.10 7.83 -26.85
N GLU A 289 -15.36 7.43 -27.02
CA GLU A 289 -16.19 7.86 -28.15
C GLU A 289 -16.51 9.36 -28.09
N GLY A 290 -16.73 9.90 -26.89
CA GLY A 290 -16.86 11.35 -26.69
C GLY A 290 -15.59 12.08 -27.09
N ARG A 291 -14.41 11.59 -26.67
CA ARG A 291 -13.11 12.18 -27.05
C ARG A 291 -12.90 12.15 -28.57
N LYS A 292 -13.25 11.07 -29.27
CA LYS A 292 -13.15 10.99 -30.74
C LYS A 292 -13.98 12.06 -31.48
N LYS A 293 -15.07 12.53 -30.87
CA LYS A 293 -15.94 13.59 -31.42
C LYS A 293 -15.57 15.00 -30.98
N LEU A 294 -14.59 15.12 -30.09
CA LEU A 294 -14.09 16.39 -29.62
C LEU A 294 -13.27 17.07 -30.72
N LYS A 295 -13.55 18.35 -30.98
CA LYS A 295 -12.71 19.17 -31.87
C LYS A 295 -11.89 20.12 -31.03
N VAL A 296 -10.56 20.01 -31.10
CA VAL A 296 -9.66 20.89 -30.35
C VAL A 296 -8.74 21.62 -31.31
N THR A 297 -8.53 22.90 -31.06
CA THR A 297 -7.51 23.70 -31.73
C THR A 297 -6.37 23.94 -30.76
N TRP A 298 -5.14 23.69 -31.21
CA TRP A 298 -3.94 23.79 -30.41
C TRP A 298 -3.12 25.03 -30.77
N VAL A 299 -2.30 25.47 -29.84
CA VAL A 299 -1.12 26.30 -30.10
C VAL A 299 0.08 25.40 -29.90
N ASP A 300 0.83 25.10 -30.96
CA ASP A 300 1.87 24.07 -30.94
C ASP A 300 3.14 24.50 -30.18
N GLY A 301 3.37 25.82 -30.05
CA GLY A 301 4.50 26.37 -29.31
C GLY A 301 5.83 26.24 -30.05
N GLU A 302 6.94 26.31 -29.32
CA GLU A 302 8.30 26.38 -29.89
C GLU A 302 8.74 25.11 -30.62
N ASN A 303 8.16 23.96 -30.26
CA ASN A 303 8.52 22.65 -30.84
C ASN A 303 7.67 22.27 -32.06
N GLN A 304 6.91 23.21 -32.62
CA GLN A 304 6.03 22.98 -33.78
C GLN A 304 6.77 22.47 -35.02
N THR A 305 8.07 22.76 -35.13
CA THR A 305 8.95 22.22 -36.16
C THR A 305 10.00 21.33 -35.51
N HIS A 306 10.32 20.20 -36.16
CA HIS A 306 11.46 19.37 -35.81
C HIS A 306 12.49 19.49 -36.94
N ASN A 307 13.65 20.07 -36.65
CA ASN A 307 14.77 20.19 -37.58
C ASN A 307 16.00 19.49 -36.99
N SER A 308 16.35 18.33 -37.56
CA SER A 308 17.46 17.50 -37.10
C SER A 308 18.84 18.15 -37.31
N GLU A 309 18.98 19.09 -38.25
CA GLU A 309 20.24 19.80 -38.47
C GLU A 309 20.48 20.83 -37.36
N ARG A 310 19.44 21.58 -36.99
CA ARG A 310 19.50 22.52 -35.86
C ARG A 310 19.76 21.79 -34.55
N TYR A 311 19.06 20.69 -34.28
CA TYR A 311 19.26 19.92 -33.05
C TYR A 311 20.69 19.38 -32.88
N LYS A 312 21.39 19.08 -33.98
CA LYS A 312 22.79 18.60 -33.93
C LYS A 312 23.82 19.70 -33.67
N GLN A 313 23.42 20.96 -33.72
CA GLN A 313 24.30 22.12 -33.50
C GLN A 313 24.27 22.60 -32.03
N ASP A 314 23.23 22.22 -31.29
CA ASP A 314 23.06 22.49 -29.85
C ASP A 314 23.70 21.38 -28.99
#